data_AF-A0A833GK51-F1
#
_entry.id   AF-A0A833GK51-F1
#
_cell.length_a   1.000
_cell.length_b   1.000
_cell.length_c   1.000
_cell.angle_alpha   90.00
_cell.angle_beta   90.00
_cell.angle_gamma   90.00
#
_symmetry.space_group_name_H-M   'P 1'
#
loop_
_entity.id
_entity.type
_entity.pdbx_description
1 polymer ?
#
loop_
_entity_poly.entity_id
_entity_poly.type
_entity_poly.pdbx_seq_one_letter_code
_entity_poly.pdbx_strand_id
1 'polypeptide(L)'
;MHRIIFYVSDGTGITAETIGHSVLTQFDSIRFDTFRLPFVDSEEKAQAAALRIKTAYAQTGARPIVVNTIMDQRLSDVVAESGALMLDVFAPFIAPLEAELGAQRSARVGKAHGLT
;
A
#
# COMPACT_ATOMS: atom_id res chain seq x y z
N MET A 1 7.69 20.64 6.93
CA MET A 1 7.50 19.28 7.51
C MET A 1 7.97 18.25 6.49
N HIS A 2 8.56 17.14 6.93
CA HIS A 2 9.11 16.09 6.07
C HIS A 2 8.45 14.74 6.41
N ARG A 3 7.98 14.00 5.41
CA ARG A 3 7.23 12.75 5.59
C ARG A 3 7.75 11.65 4.67
N ILE A 4 7.87 10.45 5.22
CA ILE A 4 8.25 9.26 4.44
C ILE A 4 7.01 8.53 3.95
N ILE A 5 7.01 8.21 2.65
CA ILE A 5 5.96 7.46 1.97
C ILE A 5 6.53 6.15 1.42
N PHE A 6 5.83 5.04 1.64
CA PHE A 6 6.12 3.75 1.02
C PHE A 6 4.98 3.35 0.08
N TYR A 7 5.29 3.11 -1.19
CA TYR A 7 4.37 2.52 -2.17
C TYR A 7 4.56 1.00 -2.15
N VAL A 8 3.58 0.26 -1.65
CA VAL A 8 3.71 -1.18 -1.38
C VAL A 8 2.71 -1.97 -2.24
N SER A 9 3.20 -3.01 -2.92
CA SER A 9 2.41 -3.80 -3.87
C SER A 9 2.92 -5.24 -3.95
N ASP A 10 2.01 -6.18 -4.15
CA ASP A 10 2.29 -7.56 -4.53
C ASP A 10 2.69 -7.69 -6.02
N GLY A 11 2.42 -6.66 -6.83
CA GLY A 11 2.90 -6.50 -8.20
C GLY A 11 4.05 -5.49 -8.31
N THR A 12 4.04 -4.67 -9.37
CA THR A 12 5.14 -3.74 -9.68
C THR A 12 5.18 -2.48 -8.83
N GLY A 13 4.11 -2.16 -8.10
CA GLY A 13 3.99 -0.93 -7.32
C GLY A 13 3.74 0.35 -8.11
N ILE A 14 3.59 0.28 -9.45
CA ILE A 14 3.31 1.45 -10.29
C ILE A 14 1.97 2.08 -9.92
N THR A 15 0.91 1.28 -9.74
CA THR A 15 -0.42 1.78 -9.37
C THR A 15 -0.40 2.52 -8.03
N ALA A 16 0.27 1.95 -7.02
CA ALA A 16 0.42 2.58 -5.71
C ALA A 16 1.16 3.92 -5.81
N GLU A 17 2.24 3.97 -6.59
CA GLU A 17 3.04 5.16 -6.83
C GLU A 17 2.26 6.24 -7.59
N THR A 18 1.59 5.89 -8.69
CA THR A 18 0.83 6.85 -9.50
C THR A 18 -0.31 7.49 -8.71
N ILE A 19 -1.12 6.67 -8.03
CA ILE A 19 -2.26 7.18 -7.25
C ILE A 19 -1.77 7.96 -6.04
N GLY A 20 -0.81 7.41 -5.29
CA GLY A 20 -0.26 8.06 -4.12
C GLY A 20 0.41 9.40 -4.47
N HIS A 21 1.23 9.45 -5.52
CA HIS A 21 1.84 10.69 -5.98
C HIS A 21 0.77 11.74 -6.34
N SER A 22 -0.25 11.34 -7.09
CA SER A 22 -1.33 12.25 -7.50
C SER A 22 -2.09 12.86 -6.32
N VAL A 23 -2.31 12.10 -5.24
CA VAL A 23 -2.94 12.64 -4.02
C VAL A 23 -1.97 13.54 -3.25
N LEU A 24 -0.70 13.16 -3.18
CA LEU A 24 0.32 13.90 -2.43
C LEU A 24 0.66 15.26 -3.05
N THR A 25 0.47 15.43 -4.37
CA THR A 25 0.64 16.75 -5.02
C THR A 25 -0.33 17.82 -4.51
N GLN A 26 -1.40 17.44 -3.82
CA GLN A 26 -2.32 18.40 -3.20
C GLN A 26 -1.77 19.04 -1.91
N PHE A 27 -0.57 18.64 -1.48
CA PHE A 27 0.07 19.06 -0.23
C PHE A 27 1.40 19.81 -0.46
N ASP A 28 1.36 20.92 -1.21
CA ASP A 28 2.54 21.67 -1.69
C ASP A 28 3.55 22.10 -0.61
N SER A 29 3.09 22.30 0.64
CA SER A 29 3.94 22.72 1.76
C SER A 29 4.77 21.59 2.39
N ILE A 30 4.54 20.33 1.98
CA ILE A 30 5.13 19.14 2.60
C ILE A 30 6.17 18.53 1.67
N ARG A 31 7.35 18.24 2.21
CA ARG A 31 8.37 17.47 1.49
C ARG A 31 8.17 15.98 1.74
N PHE A 32 8.19 15.19 0.67
CA PHE A 32 8.00 13.75 0.73
C PHE A 32 9.26 13.01 0.27
N ASP A 33 9.74 12.08 1.08
CA ASP A 33 10.70 11.06 0.66
C ASP A 33 9.92 9.78 0.37
N THR A 34 10.00 9.30 -0.86
CA THR A 34 9.16 8.20 -1.33
C THR A 34 9.99 6.97 -1.68
N PHE A 35 9.52 5.79 -1.27
CA PHE A 35 10.16 4.51 -1.56
C PHE A 35 9.14 3.52 -2.14
N ARG A 36 9.51 2.85 -3.24
CA ARG A 36 8.69 1.78 -3.81
C ARG A 36 9.18 0.41 -3.33
N LEU A 37 8.25 -0.41 -2.83
CA LEU A 37 8.45 -1.78 -2.39
C LEU A 37 7.58 -2.71 -3.28
N PRO A 38 8.10 -3.15 -4.43
CA PRO A 38 7.38 -4.04 -5.33
C PRO A 38 7.50 -5.51 -4.90
N PHE A 39 6.64 -6.35 -5.46
CA PHE A 39 6.63 -7.81 -5.33
C PHE A 39 6.56 -8.31 -3.88
N VAL A 40 5.80 -7.63 -3.03
CA VAL A 40 5.51 -8.04 -1.65
C VAL A 40 4.40 -9.10 -1.67
N ASP A 41 4.72 -10.26 -2.24
CA ASP A 41 3.81 -11.38 -2.57
C ASP A 41 4.00 -12.61 -1.67
N SER A 42 4.84 -12.49 -0.64
CA SER A 42 5.09 -13.54 0.35
C SER A 42 5.18 -12.95 1.75
N GLU A 43 4.98 -13.80 2.75
CA GLU A 43 5.04 -13.38 4.16
C GLU A 43 6.43 -12.85 4.53
N GLU A 44 7.49 -13.51 4.09
CA GLU A 44 8.88 -13.08 4.31
C GLU A 44 9.12 -11.68 3.74
N LYS A 45 8.64 -11.41 2.53
CA LYS A 45 8.76 -10.08 1.91
C LYS A 45 7.90 -9.04 2.61
N ALA A 46 6.71 -9.41 3.08
CA ALA A 46 5.85 -8.53 3.87
C ALA A 46 6.50 -8.16 5.21
N GLN A 47 7.11 -9.13 5.91
CA GLN A 47 7.87 -8.90 7.13
C GLN A 47 9.09 -8.00 6.87
N ALA A 48 9.82 -8.20 5.78
CA ALA A 48 10.93 -7.35 5.39
C ALA A 48 10.48 -5.91 5.09
N ALA A 49 9.36 -5.74 4.41
CA ALA A 49 8.73 -4.43 4.18
C ALA A 49 8.35 -3.77 5.51
N ALA A 50 7.67 -4.51 6.39
CA ALA A 50 7.25 -4.02 7.70
C ALA A 50 8.44 -3.56 8.55
N LEU A 51 9.53 -4.34 8.56
CA LEU A 51 10.77 -4.01 9.26
C LEU A 51 11.42 -2.74 8.69
N ARG A 52 11.47 -2.60 7.37
CA ARG A 52 12.02 -1.39 6.71
C ARG A 52 11.22 -0.14 7.09
N ILE A 53 9.90 -0.24 7.06
CA ILE A 53 8.99 0.86 7.43
C ILE A 53 9.16 1.22 8.92
N LYS A 54 9.17 0.22 9.80
CA LYS A 54 9.38 0.40 11.24
C LYS A 54 10.73 1.05 11.55
N THR A 55 11.78 0.66 10.83
CA THR A 55 13.12 1.25 10.96
C THR A 55 13.12 2.72 10.57
N ALA A 56 12.47 3.08 9.45
CA ALA A 56 12.33 4.48 9.05
C ALA A 56 11.58 5.30 10.09
N TYR A 57 10.55 4.73 10.73
CA TYR A 57 9.87 5.38 11.84
C TYR A 57 10.83 5.60 13.02
N ALA A 58 11.55 4.57 13.46
CA ALA A 58 12.49 4.66 14.58
C ALA A 58 13.59 5.70 14.35
N GLN A 59 14.06 5.85 13.11
CA GLN A 59 15.12 6.82 12.75
C GLN A 59 14.64 8.27 12.68
N THR A 60 13.41 8.48 12.22
CA THR A 60 12.90 9.83 11.94
C THR A 60 11.96 10.37 13.01
N GLY A 61 11.38 9.50 13.85
CA GLY A 61 10.34 9.85 14.81
C GLY A 61 8.99 10.24 14.17
N ALA A 62 8.89 10.27 12.85
CA ALA A 62 7.67 10.60 12.11
C ALA A 62 7.01 9.32 11.58
N ARG A 63 5.72 9.11 11.91
CA ARG A 63 4.97 7.93 11.45
C ARG A 63 4.96 7.85 9.91
N PRO A 64 5.52 6.80 9.29
CA PRO A 64 5.49 6.64 7.84
C PRO A 64 4.07 6.46 7.31
N ILE A 65 3.88 6.77 6.03
CA ILE A 65 2.63 6.53 5.32
C ILE A 65 2.88 5.42 4.30
N VAL A 66 1.99 4.45 4.25
CA VAL A 66 2.02 3.36 3.26
C VAL A 66 0.83 3.55 2.33
N VAL A 67 1.08 3.66 1.04
CA VAL A 67 0.05 3.55 0.00
C VAL A 67 0.10 2.10 -0.48
N ASN A 68 -0.95 1.35 -0.17
CA ASN A 68 -1.00 -0.10 -0.30
C ASN A 68 -1.90 -0.53 -1.45
N THR A 69 -1.40 -1.46 -2.26
CA THR A 69 -2.17 -2.17 -3.28
C THR A 69 -2.04 -3.69 -3.16
N ILE A 70 -1.56 -4.22 -2.02
CA ILE A 70 -1.53 -5.67 -1.77
C ILE A 70 -2.97 -6.19 -1.69
N MET A 71 -3.30 -7.22 -2.46
CA MET A 71 -4.64 -7.82 -2.46
C MET A 71 -4.82 -8.91 -1.40
N ASP A 72 -3.74 -9.63 -1.05
CA ASP A 72 -3.78 -10.60 0.04
C ASP A 72 -3.84 -9.87 1.39
N GLN A 73 -5.00 -9.95 2.04
CA GLN A 73 -5.24 -9.33 3.34
C GLN A 73 -4.20 -9.76 4.38
N ARG A 74 -3.79 -11.03 4.37
CA ARG A 74 -2.80 -11.55 5.33
C ARG A 74 -1.44 -10.87 5.16
N LEU A 75 -1.02 -10.62 3.92
CA LEU A 75 0.22 -9.91 3.64
C LEU A 75 0.10 -8.42 3.98
N SER A 76 -1.05 -7.82 3.68
CA SER A 76 -1.34 -6.43 4.06
C SER A 76 -1.30 -6.23 5.58
N ASP A 77 -1.85 -7.17 6.35
CA ASP A 77 -1.87 -7.13 7.81
C ASP A 77 -0.45 -7.21 8.38
N VAL A 78 0.41 -8.07 7.84
CA VAL A 78 1.84 -8.14 8.21
C VAL A 78 2.55 -6.80 7.95
N VAL A 79 2.28 -6.14 6.83
CA VAL A 79 2.85 -4.80 6.56
C VAL A 79 2.32 -3.76 7.55
N ALA A 80 1.06 -3.86 7.96
CA ALA A 80 0.43 -2.95 8.92
C ALA A 80 1.06 -3.03 10.32
N GLU A 81 1.65 -4.17 10.71
CA GLU A 81 2.40 -4.33 11.98
C GLU A 81 3.60 -3.39 12.10
N SER A 82 4.03 -2.76 10.99
CA SER A 82 5.05 -1.70 10.99
C SER A 82 4.67 -0.45 11.80
N GLY A 83 3.37 -0.25 12.07
CA GLY A 83 2.84 0.94 12.75
C GLY A 83 2.66 2.17 11.84
N ALA A 84 2.84 2.02 10.52
CA ALA A 84 2.57 3.09 9.56
C ALA A 84 1.09 3.44 9.45
N LEU A 85 0.79 4.59 8.86
CA LEU A 85 -0.56 4.89 8.36
C LEU A 85 -0.78 4.09 7.07
N MET A 86 -1.70 3.13 7.10
CA MET A 86 -2.03 2.32 5.92
C MET A 86 -3.16 2.99 5.13
N LEU A 87 -2.89 3.31 3.86
CA LEU A 87 -3.86 3.82 2.90
C LEU A 87 -4.06 2.75 1.81
N ASP A 88 -5.15 2.00 1.91
CA ASP A 88 -5.55 1.03 0.88
C ASP A 88 -6.19 1.77 -0.31
N VAL A 89 -5.56 1.62 -1.48
CA VAL A 89 -6.01 2.25 -2.73
C VAL A 89 -7.34 1.71 -3.21
N PHE A 90 -7.63 0.42 -2.97
CA PHE A 90 -8.80 -0.26 -3.52
C PHE A 90 -9.98 -0.26 -2.56
N ALA A 91 -9.75 -0.20 -1.24
CA ALA A 91 -10.81 -0.28 -0.23
C ALA A 91 -12.04 0.62 -0.50
N PRO A 92 -11.90 1.90 -0.93
CA PRO A 92 -13.05 2.76 -1.23
C PRO A 92 -13.91 2.29 -2.42
N PHE A 93 -13.34 1.50 -3.35
CA PHE A 93 -14.00 1.07 -4.59
C PHE A 93 -14.63 -0.32 -4.49
N ILE A 94 -14.13 -1.17 -3.58
CA ILE A 94 -14.60 -2.56 -3.47
C ILE A 94 -16.09 -2.62 -3.13
N ALA A 95 -16.52 -2.01 -2.02
CA ALA A 95 -17.91 -2.14 -1.58
C ALA A 95 -18.93 -1.57 -2.58
N PRO A 96 -18.71 -0.40 -3.20
CA PRO A 96 -19.58 0.08 -4.30
C PRO A 96 -19.65 -0.88 -5.48
N LEU A 97 -18.52 -1.48 -5.88
CA LEU A 97 -18.50 -2.43 -7.00
C LEU A 97 -19.21 -3.75 -6.66
N GLU A 98 -19.05 -4.28 -5.45
CA GLU A 98 -19.77 -5.49 -5.03
C GLU A 98 -21.28 -5.29 -5.03
N ALA A 99 -21.73 -4.11 -4.57
CA ALA A 99 -23.15 -3.74 -4.58
C ALA A 99 -23.69 -3.60 -6.02
N GLU A 100 -22.95 -2.92 -6.89
CA GLU A 100 -23.35 -2.70 -8.29
C GLU A 100 -23.34 -4.00 -9.11
N LEU A 101 -22.33 -4.86 -8.89
CA LEU A 101 -22.16 -6.11 -9.63
C LEU A 101 -22.99 -7.27 -9.06
N GLY A 102 -23.59 -7.11 -7.88
CA GLY A 102 -24.32 -8.18 -7.19
C GLY A 102 -23.44 -9.40 -6.84
N ALA A 103 -22.12 -9.20 -6.75
CA ALA A 103 -21.14 -10.26 -6.55
C ALA A 103 -20.08 -9.85 -5.54
N GLN A 104 -19.77 -10.75 -4.61
CA GLN A 104 -18.67 -10.56 -3.66
C GLN A 104 -17.31 -10.68 -4.37
N ARG A 105 -16.32 -9.90 -3.93
CA ARG A 105 -14.96 -10.04 -4.43
C ARG A 105 -14.44 -11.44 -4.13
N SER A 106 -13.70 -12.00 -5.08
CA SER A 106 -12.98 -13.25 -4.82
C SER A 106 -11.83 -12.98 -3.85
N ALA A 107 -11.75 -13.73 -2.76
CA ALA A 107 -10.62 -13.71 -1.83
C ALA A 107 -9.34 -14.33 -2.43
N ARG A 108 -9.38 -14.83 -3.68
CA ARG A 108 -8.22 -15.44 -4.34
C ARG A 108 -7.25 -14.36 -4.84
N VAL A 109 -6.10 -14.29 -4.16
CA VAL A 109 -4.86 -13.64 -4.57
C VAL A 109 -4.55 -13.96 -6.04
N GLY A 110 -4.24 -12.95 -6.86
CA GLY A 110 -3.64 -13.16 -8.18
C GLY A 110 -4.42 -12.72 -9.43
N LYS A 111 -5.58 -12.05 -9.34
CA LYS A 111 -6.27 -11.49 -10.53
C LYS A 111 -5.87 -10.05 -10.90
N ALA A 112 -4.74 -9.55 -10.41
CA ALA A 112 -4.28 -8.21 -10.76
C ALA A 112 -3.69 -8.09 -12.18
N HIS A 113 -3.54 -9.18 -12.95
CA HIS A 113 -3.10 -9.12 -14.35
C HIS A 113 -3.97 -10.05 -15.22
N GLY A 114 -4.92 -9.46 -15.95
CA GLY A 114 -5.68 -10.14 -16.99
C GLY A 114 -7.18 -10.18 -16.74
N LEU A 115 -7.88 -9.14 -17.19
CA LEU A 115 -9.19 -9.36 -17.80
C LEU A 115 -8.90 -10.07 -19.14
N THR A 116 -9.02 -11.39 -19.15
CA THR A 116 -9.18 -12.20 -20.37
C THR A 116 -10.43 -13.02 -20.20
#